data_AF-A0A2E9JB90-F1
#
_entry.id   AF-A0A2E9JB90-F1
#
_cell.length_a   1.000
_cell.length_b   1.000
_cell.length_c   1.000
_cell.angle_alpha   90.00
_cell.angle_beta   90.00
_cell.angle_gamma   90.00
#
_symmetry.space_group_name_H-M   'P 1'
#
loop_
_entity.id
_entity.type
_entity.pdbx_description
1 polymer ?
#
loop_
_entity_poly.entity_id
_entity_poly.type
_entity_poly.pdbx_seq_one_letter_code
_entity_poly.pdbx_strand_id
1 'polypeptide(L)'
;MAGLEKNRELAIERFKSAQRFGSCSPSDLLGSSIRAPVLSVLSEKKVAIRSYGMRGSDLQSQWFKLVDLAGARPDSLGFIERKGNLKKFAKELKVKEEEIQKNLKAWSRRKNSPVIYETHSGKKARITIQIPLLTEWLLWVADSRSVVHRGMKGYLNFRTINELTTSLISKGISPPPEKNLLPVDAARMIRISEKNPL
;
A
#
# COMPACT_ATOMS: atom_id res chain seq x y z
N MET A 1 9.65 -8.64 -15.76
CA MET A 1 9.30 -7.96 -14.49
C MET A 1 10.55 -7.88 -13.65
N ALA A 2 10.86 -6.72 -13.07
CA ALA A 2 11.91 -6.61 -12.06
C ALA A 2 11.52 -7.46 -10.84
N GLY A 3 12.49 -8.11 -10.18
CA GLY A 3 12.24 -8.87 -8.95
C GLY A 3 11.75 -7.97 -7.81
N LEU A 4 11.13 -8.55 -6.79
CA LEU A 4 10.47 -7.82 -5.71
C LEU A 4 11.45 -6.95 -4.90
N GLU A 5 12.72 -7.37 -4.83
CA GLU A 5 13.83 -6.58 -4.26
C GLU A 5 14.03 -5.26 -5.00
N LYS A 6 14.11 -5.30 -6.33
CA LYS A 6 14.27 -4.10 -7.16
C LYS A 6 13.05 -3.19 -7.05
N ASN A 7 11.84 -3.73 -6.96
CA ASN A 7 10.64 -2.93 -6.71
C ASN A 7 10.75 -2.18 -5.37
N ARG A 8 11.26 -2.84 -4.32
CA ARG A 8 11.45 -2.23 -3.01
C ARG A 8 12.51 -1.14 -3.03
N GLU A 9 13.64 -1.37 -3.71
CA GLU A 9 14.68 -0.36 -3.88
C GLU A 9 14.16 0.90 -4.57
N LEU A 10 13.41 0.73 -5.67
CA LEU A 10 12.78 1.85 -6.39
C LEU A 10 11.77 2.60 -5.51
N ALA A 11 10.98 1.89 -4.71
CA ALA A 11 10.04 2.51 -3.77
C ALA A 11 10.77 3.33 -2.69
N ILE A 12 11.84 2.78 -2.10
CA ILE A 12 12.65 3.48 -1.11
C ILE A 12 13.30 4.72 -1.71
N GLU A 13 13.84 4.64 -2.91
CA GLU A 13 14.48 5.78 -3.56
C GLU A 13 13.48 6.88 -3.91
N ARG A 14 12.29 6.51 -4.40
CA ARG A 14 11.20 7.45 -4.62
C ARG A 14 10.78 8.14 -3.31
N PHE A 15 10.65 7.38 -2.22
CA PHE A 15 10.31 7.94 -0.92
C PHE A 15 11.39 8.89 -0.38
N LYS A 16 12.67 8.56 -0.53
CA LYS A 16 13.79 9.47 -0.20
C LYS A 16 13.79 10.71 -1.09
N SER A 17 13.45 10.58 -2.36
CA SER A 17 13.31 11.70 -3.27
C SER A 17 12.23 12.68 -2.81
N ALA A 18 11.06 12.18 -2.38
CA ALA A 18 10.00 13.00 -1.80
C ALA A 18 10.47 13.75 -0.54
N GLN A 19 11.20 13.09 0.36
CA GLN A 19 11.77 13.73 1.56
C GLN A 19 12.71 14.89 1.19
N ARG A 20 13.64 14.66 0.25
CA ARG A 20 14.57 15.69 -0.23
C ARG A 20 13.82 16.86 -0.88
N PHE A 21 12.86 16.56 -1.75
CA PHE A 21 12.07 17.57 -2.45
C PHE A 21 11.30 18.48 -1.48
N GLY A 22 10.57 17.87 -0.53
CA GLY A 22 9.79 18.58 0.48
C GLY A 22 10.62 19.14 1.63
N SER A 23 11.93 18.82 1.71
CA SER A 23 12.80 19.17 2.83
C SER A 23 12.19 18.77 4.18
N CYS A 24 11.72 17.53 4.27
CA CYS A 24 10.90 17.04 5.37
C CYS A 24 11.33 15.63 5.83
N SER A 25 10.93 15.26 7.05
CA SER A 25 11.24 13.96 7.63
C SER A 25 10.33 12.85 7.08
N PRO A 26 10.71 11.55 7.23
CA PRO A 26 9.82 10.44 6.91
C PRO A 26 8.46 10.51 7.61
N SER A 27 8.41 11.03 8.84
CA SER A 27 7.18 11.18 9.62
C SER A 27 6.25 12.28 9.10
N ASP A 28 6.80 13.34 8.49
CA ASP A 28 5.99 14.40 7.89
C ASP A 28 5.23 13.89 6.66
N LEU A 29 5.83 12.93 5.94
CA LEU A 29 5.25 12.32 4.75
C LEU A 29 4.36 11.11 5.07
N LEU A 30 4.81 10.20 5.92
CA LEU A 30 4.14 8.92 6.20
C LEU A 30 4.18 8.54 7.69
N GLY A 31 4.01 9.53 8.57
CA GLY A 31 3.78 9.32 10.00
C GLY A 31 2.55 8.44 10.29
N SER A 32 2.41 7.98 11.53
CA SER A 32 1.34 7.04 11.91
C SER A 32 -0.07 7.58 11.59
N SER A 33 -0.35 8.84 11.91
CA SER A 33 -1.65 9.49 11.63
C SER A 33 -1.94 9.66 10.14
N ILE A 34 -0.91 9.67 9.30
CA ILE A 34 -1.04 9.80 7.84
C ILE A 34 -1.26 8.43 7.19
N ARG A 35 -0.58 7.40 7.69
CA ARG A 35 -0.77 6.01 7.22
C ARG A 35 -2.09 5.41 7.69
N ALA A 36 -2.53 5.71 8.91
CA ALA A 36 -3.70 5.06 9.51
C ALA A 36 -4.97 5.11 8.63
N PRO A 37 -5.36 6.24 8.01
CA PRO A 37 -6.50 6.27 7.09
C PRO A 37 -6.33 5.35 5.88
N VAL A 38 -5.12 5.32 5.29
CA VAL A 38 -4.79 4.46 4.14
C VAL A 38 -4.97 2.98 4.50
N LEU A 39 -4.39 2.56 5.64
CA LEU A 39 -4.45 1.18 6.11
C LEU A 39 -5.87 0.78 6.53
N SER A 40 -6.61 1.70 7.16
CA SER A 40 -8.00 1.49 7.58
C SER A 40 -8.90 1.15 6.41
N VAL A 41 -8.87 1.95 5.33
CA VAL A 41 -9.74 1.71 4.16
C VAL A 41 -9.36 0.42 3.42
N LEU A 42 -8.07 0.13 3.29
CA LEU A 42 -7.58 -1.15 2.74
C LEU A 42 -8.02 -2.38 3.56
N SER A 43 -8.28 -2.17 4.86
CA SER A 43 -8.72 -3.18 5.81
C SER A 43 -10.22 -3.15 6.09
N GLU A 44 -11.01 -2.42 5.30
CA GLU A 44 -12.46 -2.50 5.39
C GLU A 44 -12.99 -3.79 4.77
N LYS A 45 -13.88 -4.50 5.46
CA LYS A 45 -14.47 -5.76 4.97
C LYS A 45 -15.08 -5.62 3.57
N LYS A 46 -15.84 -4.55 3.34
CA LYS A 46 -16.49 -4.29 2.04
C LYS A 46 -15.46 -4.11 0.92
N VAL A 47 -14.39 -3.37 1.18
CA VAL A 47 -13.29 -3.15 0.23
C VAL A 47 -12.53 -4.44 -0.02
N ALA A 48 -12.19 -5.19 1.04
CA ALA A 48 -11.49 -6.46 0.92
C ALA A 48 -12.27 -7.50 0.10
N ILE A 49 -13.58 -7.56 0.25
CA ILE A 49 -14.44 -8.43 -0.55
C ILE A 49 -14.48 -7.96 -2.01
N ARG A 50 -14.79 -6.67 -2.24
CA ARG A 50 -15.09 -6.15 -3.58
C ARG A 50 -13.83 -5.96 -4.43
N SER A 51 -12.82 -5.31 -3.88
CA SER A 51 -11.60 -4.92 -4.59
C SER A 51 -10.55 -6.03 -4.59
N TYR A 52 -10.49 -6.83 -3.51
CA TYR A 52 -9.44 -7.85 -3.35
C TYR A 52 -9.98 -9.28 -3.23
N GLY A 53 -11.28 -9.52 -3.44
CA GLY A 53 -11.87 -10.87 -3.49
C GLY A 53 -11.75 -11.69 -2.20
N MET A 54 -11.64 -11.05 -1.03
CA MET A 54 -11.48 -11.69 0.28
C MET A 54 -12.86 -12.00 0.90
N ARG A 55 -13.55 -13.03 0.39
CA ARG A 55 -14.94 -13.32 0.80
C ARG A 55 -15.08 -13.96 2.19
N GLY A 56 -14.14 -14.81 2.61
CA GLY A 56 -14.16 -15.49 3.91
C GLY A 56 -13.56 -14.66 5.04
N SER A 57 -14.06 -14.85 6.26
CA SER A 57 -13.56 -14.17 7.48
C SER A 57 -12.06 -14.40 7.71
N ASP A 58 -11.58 -15.62 7.46
CA ASP A 58 -10.18 -15.98 7.68
C ASP A 58 -9.27 -15.33 6.63
N LEU A 59 -9.70 -15.28 5.37
CA LEU A 59 -9.00 -14.54 4.31
C LEU A 59 -8.95 -13.04 4.61
N GLN A 60 -10.05 -12.48 5.14
CA GLN A 60 -10.09 -11.06 5.53
C GLN A 60 -9.14 -10.79 6.69
N SER A 61 -9.19 -11.60 7.75
CA SER A 61 -8.30 -11.49 8.91
C SER A 61 -6.83 -11.57 8.49
N GLN A 62 -6.49 -12.50 7.62
CA GLN A 62 -5.14 -12.63 7.08
C GLN A 62 -4.74 -11.43 6.21
N TRP A 63 -5.64 -10.95 5.35
CA TRP A 63 -5.42 -9.76 4.53
C TRP A 63 -5.13 -8.53 5.39
N PHE A 64 -5.93 -8.29 6.44
CA PHE A 64 -5.75 -7.14 7.34
C PHE A 64 -4.40 -7.20 8.06
N LYS A 65 -3.99 -8.38 8.55
CA LYS A 65 -2.66 -8.56 9.13
C LYS A 65 -1.53 -8.23 8.13
N LEU A 66 -1.68 -8.60 6.85
CA LEU A 66 -0.70 -8.25 5.84
C LEU A 66 -0.68 -6.73 5.58
N VAL A 67 -1.83 -6.09 5.49
CA VAL A 67 -1.93 -4.61 5.33
C VAL A 67 -1.24 -3.90 6.50
N ASP A 68 -1.52 -4.33 7.73
CA ASP A 68 -0.91 -3.75 8.94
C ASP A 68 0.62 -3.90 8.93
N LEU A 69 1.13 -5.09 8.61
CA LEU A 69 2.57 -5.35 8.55
C LEU A 69 3.25 -4.57 7.42
N ALA A 70 2.64 -4.56 6.23
CA ALA A 70 3.14 -3.86 5.04
C ALA A 70 3.09 -2.34 5.19
N GLY A 71 2.23 -1.86 6.07
CA GLY A 71 2.03 -0.46 6.39
C GLY A 71 2.66 -0.04 7.71
N ALA A 72 3.33 -0.90 8.47
CA ALA A 72 3.64 -0.66 9.90
C ALA A 72 4.52 0.56 10.17
N ARG A 73 5.44 0.89 9.26
CA ARG A 73 6.40 1.99 9.40
C ARG A 73 6.41 2.86 8.14
N PRO A 74 6.91 4.12 8.22
CA PRO A 74 7.04 4.98 7.04
C PRO A 74 7.86 4.33 5.90
N ASP A 75 8.88 3.55 6.26
CA ASP A 75 9.78 2.86 5.34
C ASP A 75 9.31 1.45 4.92
N SER A 76 8.16 0.99 5.43
CA SER A 76 7.57 -0.29 4.99
C SER A 76 7.06 -0.20 3.55
N LEU A 77 6.43 0.93 3.18
CA LEU A 77 6.02 1.25 1.80
C LEU A 77 5.20 0.14 1.10
N GLY A 78 4.39 -0.62 1.83
CA GLY A 78 3.61 -1.72 1.26
C GLY A 78 4.39 -3.04 1.15
N PHE A 79 5.60 -3.12 1.70
CA PHE A 79 6.43 -4.32 1.74
C PHE A 79 6.50 -4.94 3.13
N ILE A 80 6.54 -6.26 3.15
CA ILE A 80 6.86 -7.08 4.33
C ILE A 80 8.12 -7.86 3.98
N GLU A 81 9.18 -7.68 4.77
CA GLU A 81 10.38 -8.51 4.69
C GLU A 81 10.56 -9.24 6.02
N ARG A 82 10.74 -10.56 5.97
CA ARG A 82 10.97 -11.40 7.14
C ARG A 82 12.08 -12.40 6.88
N LYS A 83 12.99 -12.51 7.85
CA LYS A 83 14.04 -13.54 7.85
C LYS A 83 13.42 -14.90 8.14
N GLY A 84 13.91 -15.92 7.47
CA GLY A 84 13.44 -17.30 7.59
C GLY A 84 12.50 -17.73 6.48
N ASN A 85 11.82 -18.85 6.73
CA ASN A 85 10.92 -19.49 5.78
C ASN A 85 9.45 -19.15 6.08
N LEU A 86 8.57 -19.61 5.19
CA LEU A 86 7.12 -19.40 5.30
C LEU A 86 6.55 -19.95 6.60
N LYS A 87 7.04 -21.10 7.10
CA LYS A 87 6.68 -21.65 8.42
C LYS A 87 6.82 -20.65 9.57
N LYS A 88 7.94 -19.92 9.65
CA LYS A 88 8.16 -18.92 10.70
C LYS A 88 7.19 -17.75 10.55
N PHE A 89 6.97 -17.30 9.32
CA PHE A 89 6.03 -16.22 9.03
C PHE A 89 4.58 -16.60 9.35
N ALA A 90 4.18 -17.84 9.04
CA ALA A 90 2.86 -18.37 9.37
C ALA A 90 2.60 -18.36 10.89
N LYS A 91 3.61 -18.72 11.69
CA LYS A 91 3.55 -18.64 13.16
C LYS A 91 3.37 -17.19 13.66
N GLU A 92 4.08 -16.22 13.08
CA GLU A 92 3.90 -14.79 13.41
C GLU A 92 2.47 -14.34 13.13
N LEU A 93 1.90 -14.77 12.00
CA LEU A 93 0.52 -14.46 11.61
C LEU A 93 -0.54 -15.27 12.39
N LYS A 94 -0.14 -16.29 13.16
CA LYS A 94 -1.02 -17.27 13.80
C LYS A 94 -1.96 -17.96 12.80
N VAL A 95 -1.42 -18.38 11.65
CA VAL A 95 -2.13 -19.10 10.56
C VAL A 95 -1.34 -20.36 10.21
N LYS A 96 -2.01 -21.38 9.67
CA LYS A 96 -1.32 -22.60 9.19
C LYS A 96 -0.43 -22.28 7.98
N GLU A 97 0.72 -22.93 7.87
CA GLU A 97 1.70 -22.68 6.79
C GLU A 97 1.08 -22.96 5.41
N GLU A 98 0.33 -24.05 5.29
CA GLU A 98 -0.32 -24.48 4.06
C GLU A 98 -1.37 -23.45 3.61
N GLU A 99 -2.03 -22.80 4.56
CA GLU A 99 -3.08 -21.82 4.31
C GLU A 99 -2.51 -20.48 3.83
N ILE A 100 -1.49 -19.94 4.50
CA ILE A 100 -0.79 -18.75 4.00
C ILE A 100 -0.14 -19.02 2.63
N GLN A 101 0.44 -20.20 2.43
CA GLN A 101 1.02 -20.56 1.13
C GLN A 101 -0.03 -20.59 0.02
N LYS A 102 -1.16 -21.26 0.27
CA LYS A 102 -2.28 -21.34 -0.67
C LYS A 102 -2.82 -19.96 -1.00
N ASN A 103 -3.03 -19.12 0.01
CA ASN A 103 -3.61 -17.79 -0.17
C ASN A 103 -2.66 -16.84 -0.90
N LEU A 104 -1.37 -16.78 -0.52
CA LEU A 104 -0.37 -15.99 -1.24
C LEU A 104 -0.27 -16.39 -2.72
N LYS A 105 -0.23 -17.69 -3.01
CA LYS A 105 -0.20 -18.23 -4.39
C LYS A 105 -1.49 -17.93 -5.16
N ALA A 106 -2.64 -18.02 -4.52
CA ALA A 106 -3.93 -17.70 -5.16
C ALA A 106 -4.06 -16.21 -5.45
N TRP A 107 -3.57 -15.34 -4.56
CA TRP A 107 -3.59 -13.89 -4.72
C TRP A 107 -2.62 -13.43 -5.81
N SER A 108 -1.40 -13.96 -5.83
CA SER A 108 -0.36 -13.56 -6.81
C SER A 108 -0.62 -13.98 -8.25
N ARG A 109 -1.65 -14.81 -8.49
CA ARG A 109 -2.02 -15.29 -9.84
C ARG A 109 -3.17 -14.51 -10.46
N ARG A 110 -3.76 -13.57 -9.73
CA ARG A 110 -4.89 -12.77 -10.24
C ARG A 110 -4.40 -11.74 -11.23
N LYS A 111 -5.22 -11.43 -12.25
CA LYS A 111 -4.93 -10.38 -13.25
C LYS A 111 -4.48 -9.07 -12.59
N ASN A 112 -5.22 -8.65 -11.57
CA ASN A 112 -4.82 -7.58 -10.66
C ASN A 112 -4.40 -8.22 -9.33
N SER A 113 -3.13 -8.59 -9.22
CA SER A 113 -2.61 -9.32 -8.06
C SER A 113 -2.60 -8.43 -6.81
N PRO A 114 -3.41 -8.70 -5.77
CA PRO A 114 -3.39 -7.90 -4.54
C PRO A 114 -2.12 -8.13 -3.72
N VAL A 115 -1.38 -9.22 -4.01
CA VAL A 115 -0.11 -9.55 -3.38
C VAL A 115 0.86 -10.07 -4.43
N ILE A 116 2.12 -9.65 -4.35
CA ILE A 116 3.25 -10.28 -5.03
C ILE A 116 4.18 -10.79 -3.92
N TYR A 117 4.73 -11.99 -4.06
CA TYR A 117 5.63 -12.53 -3.04
C TYR A 117 6.76 -13.36 -3.65
N GLU A 118 7.90 -13.32 -2.98
CA GLU A 118 9.09 -14.08 -3.31
C GLU A 118 9.62 -14.76 -2.04
N THR A 119 10.05 -16.02 -2.17
CA THR A 119 10.69 -16.77 -1.09
C THR A 119 12.09 -17.16 -1.52
N HIS A 120 13.08 -16.80 -0.73
CA HIS A 120 14.46 -17.22 -0.91
C HIS A 120 14.78 -18.32 0.12
N SER A 121 15.43 -19.39 -0.34
CA SER A 121 15.87 -20.51 0.50
C SER A 121 17.39 -20.46 0.76
N GLY A 122 17.87 -21.29 1.69
CA GLY A 122 19.30 -21.39 2.03
C GLY A 122 19.72 -20.55 3.24
N LYS A 123 21.03 -20.27 3.37
CA LYS A 123 21.63 -19.59 4.55
C LYS A 123 21.04 -18.20 4.82
N LYS A 124 20.52 -17.53 3.79
CA LYS A 124 19.84 -16.22 3.88
C LYS A 124 18.37 -16.34 3.53
N ALA A 125 17.70 -17.39 4.02
CA ALA A 125 16.29 -17.57 3.77
C ALA A 125 15.49 -16.34 4.20
N ARG A 126 14.62 -15.86 3.30
CA ARG A 126 13.72 -14.74 3.57
C ARG A 126 12.44 -14.89 2.77
N ILE A 127 11.39 -14.25 3.27
CA ILE A 127 10.17 -14.02 2.53
C ILE A 127 9.99 -12.51 2.36
N THR A 128 9.69 -12.12 1.12
CA THR A 128 9.38 -10.75 0.77
C THR A 128 8.01 -10.73 0.13
N ILE A 129 7.13 -9.87 0.66
CA ILE A 129 5.76 -9.71 0.20
C ILE A 129 5.55 -8.24 -0.12
N GLN A 130 4.90 -7.95 -1.23
CA GLN A 130 4.46 -6.61 -1.61
C GLN A 130 2.94 -6.61 -1.74
N ILE A 131 2.30 -5.58 -1.19
CA ILE A 131 0.92 -5.19 -1.52
C ILE A 131 1.02 -4.03 -2.52
N PRO A 132 0.85 -4.29 -3.84
CA PRO A 132 1.15 -3.29 -4.87
C PRO A 132 0.34 -2.01 -4.72
N LEU A 133 -0.98 -2.13 -4.53
CA LEU A 133 -1.86 -0.96 -4.39
C LEU A 133 -1.51 -0.11 -3.15
N LEU A 134 -1.16 -0.75 -2.03
CA LEU A 134 -0.69 -0.02 -0.83
C LEU A 134 0.65 0.68 -1.11
N THR A 135 1.56 0.04 -1.85
CA THR A 135 2.83 0.64 -2.27
C THR A 135 2.59 1.91 -3.08
N GLU A 136 1.72 1.81 -4.10
CA GLU A 136 1.36 2.93 -4.98
C GLU A 136 0.79 4.10 -4.17
N TRP A 137 -0.18 3.83 -3.29
CA TRP A 137 -0.82 4.87 -2.48
C TRP A 137 0.12 5.52 -1.46
N LEU A 138 0.95 4.75 -0.75
CA LEU A 138 1.91 5.33 0.19
C LEU A 138 2.93 6.22 -0.52
N LEU A 139 3.42 5.80 -1.69
CA LEU A 139 4.35 6.61 -2.48
C LEU A 139 3.69 7.87 -3.03
N TRP A 140 2.45 7.77 -3.53
CA TRP A 140 1.71 8.93 -4.01
C TRP A 140 1.42 9.93 -2.88
N VAL A 141 0.96 9.45 -1.72
CA VAL A 141 0.75 10.31 -0.54
C VAL A 141 2.05 11.01 -0.12
N ALA A 142 3.17 10.28 -0.09
CA ALA A 142 4.47 10.88 0.23
C ALA A 142 4.86 11.97 -0.78
N ASP A 143 4.72 11.69 -2.07
CA ASP A 143 5.02 12.67 -3.12
C ASP A 143 4.12 13.90 -3.03
N SER A 144 2.79 13.74 -2.92
CA SER A 144 1.86 14.87 -2.85
C SER A 144 2.05 15.69 -1.58
N ARG A 145 2.32 15.05 -0.42
CA ARG A 145 2.64 15.78 0.80
C ARG A 145 3.95 16.55 0.70
N SER A 146 4.95 16.02 -0.03
CA SER A 146 6.21 16.74 -0.25
C SER A 146 6.01 18.06 -1.02
N VAL A 147 5.04 18.13 -1.93
CA VAL A 147 4.64 19.36 -2.64
C VAL A 147 4.06 20.39 -1.68
N VAL A 148 3.22 19.95 -0.73
CA VAL A 148 2.67 20.81 0.33
C VAL A 148 3.78 21.34 1.23
N HIS A 149 4.69 20.47 1.69
CA HIS A 149 5.83 20.87 2.52
C HIS A 149 6.80 21.82 1.81
N ARG A 150 6.95 21.68 0.48
CA ARG A 150 7.72 22.61 -0.34
C ARG A 150 7.07 24.01 -0.46
N GLY A 151 5.82 24.17 -0.04
CA GLY A 151 5.08 25.44 -0.08
C GLY A 151 4.59 25.83 -1.48
N MET A 152 4.49 24.86 -2.40
CA MET A 152 4.01 25.12 -3.75
C MET A 152 2.51 25.46 -3.74
N LYS A 153 2.14 26.60 -4.35
CA LYS A 153 0.75 27.06 -4.42
C LYS A 153 0.02 26.44 -5.61
N GLY A 154 -1.31 26.32 -5.50
CA GLY A 154 -2.18 25.83 -6.58
C GLY A 154 -2.36 24.31 -6.63
N TYR A 155 -1.70 23.56 -5.74
CA TYR A 155 -1.82 22.09 -5.63
C TYR A 155 -2.67 21.67 -4.44
N LEU A 156 -2.85 20.35 -4.27
CA LEU A 156 -3.63 19.79 -3.16
C LEU A 156 -3.07 20.21 -1.81
N ASN A 157 -3.95 20.37 -0.82
CA ASN A 157 -3.57 20.47 0.59
C ASN A 157 -3.66 19.09 1.28
N PHE A 158 -3.20 18.99 2.53
CA PHE A 158 -3.21 17.73 3.28
C PHE A 158 -4.60 17.09 3.41
N ARG A 159 -5.65 17.91 3.55
CA ARG A 159 -7.02 17.41 3.68
C ARG A 159 -7.49 16.77 2.38
N THR A 160 -7.31 17.45 1.25
CA THR A 160 -7.71 16.94 -0.07
C THR A 160 -6.90 15.70 -0.47
N ILE A 161 -5.61 15.62 -0.09
CA ILE A 161 -4.80 14.40 -0.26
C ILE A 161 -5.47 13.23 0.45
N ASN A 162 -5.82 13.38 1.73
CA ASN A 162 -6.46 12.32 2.49
C ASN A 162 -7.83 11.93 1.92
N GLU A 163 -8.69 12.90 1.60
CA GLU A 163 -10.04 12.66 1.04
C GLU A 163 -9.97 11.92 -0.30
N LEU A 164 -9.06 12.33 -1.20
CA LEU A 164 -8.85 11.65 -2.48
C LEU A 164 -8.37 10.21 -2.26
N THR A 165 -7.35 10.03 -1.43
CA THR A 165 -6.77 8.72 -1.14
C THR A 165 -7.81 7.74 -0.59
N THR A 166 -8.55 8.12 0.45
CA THR A 166 -9.56 7.23 1.05
C THR A 166 -10.70 6.94 0.08
N SER A 167 -11.15 7.93 -0.70
CA SER A 167 -12.24 7.76 -1.66
C SER A 167 -11.89 6.74 -2.74
N LEU A 168 -10.69 6.84 -3.35
CA LEU A 168 -10.29 5.95 -4.43
C LEU A 168 -9.89 4.56 -3.93
N ILE A 169 -9.22 4.45 -2.77
CA ILE A 169 -8.91 3.13 -2.16
C ILE A 169 -10.19 2.36 -1.86
N SER A 170 -11.25 3.03 -1.40
CA SER A 170 -12.53 2.36 -1.12
C SER A 170 -13.14 1.67 -2.34
N LYS A 171 -12.69 2.06 -3.54
CA LYS A 171 -13.07 1.50 -4.83
C LYS A 171 -11.97 0.63 -5.44
N GLY A 172 -10.85 0.40 -4.74
CA GLY A 172 -9.71 -0.36 -5.27
C GLY A 172 -9.05 0.30 -6.49
N ILE A 173 -9.17 1.63 -6.62
CA ILE A 173 -8.59 2.40 -7.74
C ILE A 173 -7.15 2.80 -7.37
N SER A 174 -6.22 2.68 -8.32
CA SER A 174 -4.83 3.14 -8.18
C SER A 174 -4.75 4.67 -8.10
N PRO A 175 -3.69 5.22 -7.47
CA PRO A 175 -3.49 6.68 -7.46
C PRO A 175 -3.29 7.24 -8.87
N PRO A 176 -3.57 8.54 -9.07
CA PRO A 176 -3.22 9.21 -10.32
C PRO A 176 -1.70 9.19 -10.54
N PRO A 177 -1.22 9.17 -11.79
CA PRO A 177 0.20 9.14 -12.09
C PRO A 177 0.92 10.43 -11.66
N GLU A 178 0.20 11.55 -11.59
CA GLU A 178 0.75 12.86 -11.28
C GLU A 178 0.74 13.14 -9.77
N LYS A 179 1.89 13.58 -9.24
CA LYS A 179 2.02 14.04 -7.85
C LYS A 179 1.55 15.48 -7.64
N ASN A 180 1.51 16.27 -8.71
CA ASN A 180 1.16 17.70 -8.72
C ASN A 180 -0.30 17.91 -9.15
N LEU A 181 -1.22 17.11 -8.61
CA LEU A 181 -2.62 17.15 -8.99
C LEU A 181 -3.26 18.49 -8.57
N LEU A 182 -4.09 19.06 -9.44
CA LEU A 182 -4.84 20.27 -9.12
C LEU A 182 -6.09 19.92 -8.28
N PRO A 183 -6.55 20.83 -7.40
CA PRO A 183 -7.76 20.61 -6.60
C PRO A 183 -9.01 20.27 -7.44
N VAL A 184 -9.16 20.88 -8.62
CA VAL A 184 -10.29 20.64 -9.52
C VAL A 184 -10.29 19.22 -10.08
N ASP A 185 -9.12 18.67 -10.37
CA ASP A 185 -8.98 17.31 -10.88
C ASP A 185 -9.21 16.28 -9.77
N ALA A 186 -8.68 16.53 -8.57
CA ALA A 186 -8.97 15.70 -7.40
C ALA A 186 -10.48 15.63 -7.11
N ALA A 187 -11.17 16.78 -7.11
CA ALA A 187 -12.61 16.84 -6.90
C ALA A 187 -13.40 16.07 -7.98
N ARG A 188 -12.95 16.15 -9.24
CA ARG A 188 -13.54 15.38 -10.34
C ARG A 188 -13.36 13.88 -10.13
N MET A 189 -12.16 13.43 -9.76
CA MET A 189 -11.87 12.01 -9.52
C MET A 189 -12.71 11.45 -8.37
N ILE A 190 -12.86 12.19 -7.26
CA ILE A 190 -13.71 11.80 -6.13
C ILE A 190 -15.16 11.61 -6.61
N ARG A 191 -15.73 12.60 -7.30
CA ARG A 191 -17.11 12.53 -7.81
C ARG A 191 -17.33 11.36 -8.78
N ILE A 192 -16.36 11.06 -9.65
CA ILE A 192 -16.46 9.93 -10.58
C ILE A 192 -16.42 8.60 -9.81
N SER A 193 -15.58 8.49 -8.77
CA SER A 193 -15.47 7.29 -7.94
C SER A 193 -16.75 7.00 -7.14
N GLU A 194 -17.53 8.03 -6.83
CA GLU A 194 -18.84 7.90 -6.18
C GLU A 194 -19.92 7.41 -7.15
N LYS A 195 -19.88 7.87 -8.41
CA LYS A 195 -20.88 7.55 -9.45
C LYS A 195 -20.71 6.17 -10.06
N ASN A 196 -19.50 5.63 -10.06
CA ASN A 196 -19.20 4.29 -10.59
C ASN A 196 -18.91 3.33 -9.43
N PRO A 197 -19.94 2.76 -8.78
CA PRO A 197 -19.72 1.61 -7.92
C PRO A 197 -19.24 0.44 -8.79
N LEU A 198 -18.05 -0.10 -8.48
CA LEU A 198 -17.62 -1.42 -8.97
C LEU A 198 -18.60 -2.51 -8.53
#